data_AF-A0A846TU18-F1
#
_entry.id   AF-A0A846TU18-F1
#
_cell.length_a   1.000
_cell.length_b   1.000
_cell.length_c   1.000
_cell.angle_alpha   90.00
_cell.angle_beta   90.00
_cell.angle_gamma   90.00
#
_symmetry.space_group_name_H-M   'P 1'
#
loop_
_entity.id
_entity.type
_entity.pdbx_description
1 polymer ?
#
loop_
_entity_poly.entity_id
_entity_poly.type
_entity_poly.pdbx_seq_one_letter_code
_entity_poly.pdbx_strand_id
1 'polypeptide(L)'
;MNKSYLGWGISLVTFLIIMFVDQTFYLGVWPSTLPVILLVTHALYFRTDVKGKRRVPYSIFVLLYLSILYVSLPDYTYNQAKEIVQEKYEIINEKEQTIPVMDPGFHPFALTSFYSFKVKSMDAEQRVMVNPDSGVIIVPR
;
A
#
# COMPACT_ATOMS: atom_id res chain seq x y z
N MET A 1 -28.35 6.99 18.61
CA MET A 1 -26.93 6.78 18.27
C MET A 1 -26.31 8.11 17.89
N ASN A 2 -25.32 8.60 18.63
CA ASN A 2 -24.67 9.89 18.35
C ASN A 2 -23.93 9.80 17.00
N LYS A 3 -24.28 10.66 16.03
CA LYS A 3 -23.68 10.70 14.68
C LYS A 3 -22.14 10.81 14.69
N SER A 4 -21.56 11.32 15.78
CA SER A 4 -20.11 11.38 16.00
C SER A 4 -19.43 10.01 16.08
N TYR A 5 -20.10 8.97 16.61
CA TYR A 5 -19.52 7.62 16.66
C TYR A 5 -19.54 6.93 15.29
N LEU A 6 -20.43 7.36 14.40
CA LEU A 6 -20.56 6.80 13.07
C LEU A 6 -19.32 7.08 12.21
N GLY A 7 -18.84 8.33 12.21
CA GLY A 7 -17.63 8.72 11.46
C GLY A 7 -16.37 8.00 11.96
N TRP A 8 -16.26 7.82 13.27
CA TRP A 8 -15.19 7.04 13.89
C TRP A 8 -15.26 5.56 13.53
N GLY A 9 -16.45 4.97 13.59
CA GLY A 9 -16.66 3.57 13.20
C GLY A 9 -16.32 3.31 11.73
N ILE A 10 -16.79 4.17 10.83
CA ILE A 10 -16.45 4.09 9.40
C ILE A 10 -14.93 4.19 9.23
N SER A 11 -14.30 5.15 9.89
CA SER A 11 -12.85 5.37 9.74
C SER A 11 -12.03 4.18 10.22
N LEU A 12 -12.41 3.59 11.37
CA LEU A 12 -11.76 2.41 11.91
C LEU A 12 -11.91 1.19 10.99
N VAL A 13 -13.12 0.96 10.47
CA VAL A 13 -13.38 -0.14 9.54
C VAL A 13 -12.56 0.02 8.26
N THR A 14 -12.53 1.22 7.67
CA THR A 14 -11.72 1.48 6.48
C THR A 14 -10.23 1.31 6.74
N PHE A 15 -9.73 1.75 7.89
CA PHE A 15 -8.34 1.52 8.30
C PHE A 15 -8.01 0.02 8.38
N LEU A 16 -8.88 -0.78 9.00
CA LEU A 16 -8.68 -2.23 9.10
C LEU A 16 -8.67 -2.90 7.72
N ILE A 17 -9.53 -2.45 6.80
CA ILE A 17 -9.55 -2.94 5.42
C ILE A 17 -8.22 -2.64 4.71
N ILE A 18 -7.72 -1.40 4.82
CA ILE A 18 -6.43 -1.01 4.23
C ILE A 18 -5.30 -1.90 4.77
N MET A 19 -5.22 -2.02 6.10
CA MET A 19 -4.20 -2.86 6.75
C MET A 19 -4.30 -4.32 6.32
N PHE A 20 -5.51 -4.86 6.24
CA PHE A 20 -5.73 -6.24 5.82
C PHE A 20 -5.30 -6.46 4.37
N VAL A 21 -5.66 -5.55 3.47
CA VAL A 21 -5.29 -5.63 2.04
C VAL A 21 -3.78 -5.48 1.86
N ASP A 22 -3.18 -4.50 2.53
CA ASP A 22 -1.73 -4.28 2.49
C ASP A 22 -0.98 -5.53 2.94
N GLN A 23 -1.33 -6.11 4.10
CA GLN A 23 -0.64 -7.28 4.64
C GLN A 23 -0.90 -8.56 3.84
N THR A 24 -2.10 -8.74 3.28
CA THR A 24 -2.47 -9.99 2.59
C THR A 24 -2.00 -10.02 1.14
N PHE A 25 -2.09 -8.91 0.42
CA PHE A 25 -1.82 -8.86 -1.03
C PHE A 25 -0.51 -8.17 -1.38
N TYR A 26 -0.14 -7.14 -0.61
CA TYR A 26 1.03 -6.31 -0.89
C TYR A 26 2.20 -6.54 0.08
N LEU A 27 2.03 -7.38 1.10
CA LEU A 27 3.04 -7.71 2.12
C LEU A 27 3.70 -6.47 2.77
N GLY A 28 2.93 -5.41 3.02
CA GLY A 28 3.46 -4.20 3.68
C GLY A 28 4.21 -3.24 2.76
N VAL A 29 4.13 -3.46 1.45
CA VAL A 29 4.80 -2.63 0.45
C VAL A 29 3.96 -1.43 0.01
N TRP A 30 2.63 -1.47 0.24
CA TRP A 30 1.73 -0.40 -0.17
C TRP A 30 2.00 0.89 0.63
N PRO A 31 2.31 2.04 0.00
CA PRO A 31 2.42 3.34 0.67
C PRO A 31 1.05 3.86 1.16
N SER A 32 0.52 3.22 2.21
CA SER A 32 -0.77 3.54 2.81
C SER A 32 -0.75 4.76 3.74
N THR A 33 0.41 5.40 3.93
CA THR A 33 0.60 6.52 4.87
C THR A 33 -0.36 7.69 4.62
N LEU A 34 -0.49 8.15 3.37
CA LEU A 34 -1.41 9.25 3.03
C LEU A 34 -2.89 8.88 3.20
N PRO A 35 -3.38 7.74 2.66
CA PRO A 35 -4.72 7.26 2.96
C PRO A 35 -5.01 7.22 4.47
N VAL A 36 -4.07 6.74 5.28
CA VAL A 36 -4.23 6.67 6.74
C VAL A 36 -4.29 8.06 7.38
N ILE A 37 -3.41 8.99 7.01
CA ILE A 37 -3.42 10.37 7.54
C ILE A 37 -4.75 11.08 7.22
N LEU A 38 -5.26 10.91 6.00
CA LEU A 38 -6.55 11.48 5.61
C LEU A 38 -7.70 10.86 6.40
N LEU A 39 -7.65 9.55 6.63
CA LEU A 39 -8.60 8.82 7.47
C LEU A 39 -8.64 9.37 8.91
N VAL A 40 -7.47 9.61 9.50
CA VAL A 40 -7.35 10.20 10.84
C VAL A 40 -7.89 11.63 10.84
N THR A 41 -7.54 12.42 9.83
CA THR A 41 -8.03 13.80 9.68
C THR A 41 -9.55 13.83 9.55
N HIS A 42 -10.14 12.88 8.81
CA HIS A 42 -11.57 12.70 8.71
C HIS A 42 -12.21 12.38 10.07
N ALA A 43 -11.63 11.42 10.81
CA ALA A 43 -12.14 11.04 12.13
C ALA A 43 -12.09 12.20 13.15
N LEU A 44 -11.08 13.08 13.04
CA LEU A 44 -10.92 14.24 13.91
C LEU A 44 -11.82 15.42 13.50
N TYR A 45 -11.82 15.78 12.22
CA TYR A 45 -12.54 16.94 11.68
C TYR A 45 -14.06 16.75 11.76
N PHE A 46 -14.56 15.55 11.46
CA PHE A 46 -16.01 15.28 11.49
C PHE A 46 -16.53 14.91 12.88
N ARG A 47 -15.67 14.79 13.89
CA ARG A 47 -16.09 14.63 15.29
C ARG A 47 -16.67 15.92 15.85
N THR A 48 -16.16 17.07 15.45
CA THR A 48 -16.48 18.38 16.06
C THR A 48 -17.67 19.09 15.40
N ASP A 49 -18.06 18.74 14.16
CA ASP A 49 -18.90 19.63 13.35
C ASP A 49 -20.18 18.98 12.76
N VAL A 50 -21.01 18.37 13.61
CA VAL A 50 -22.27 17.70 13.18
C VAL A 50 -23.47 18.66 13.10
N LYS A 51 -23.34 19.94 13.49
CA LYS A 51 -24.51 20.85 13.59
C LYS A 51 -24.79 21.70 12.34
N GLY A 52 -23.86 21.84 11.40
CA GLY A 52 -24.06 22.61 10.16
C GLY A 52 -24.08 21.73 8.92
N LYS A 53 -25.17 21.76 8.13
CA LYS A 53 -25.31 21.06 6.83
C LYS A 53 -24.15 21.41 5.89
N ARG A 54 -23.08 20.61 5.92
CA ARG A 54 -21.93 20.73 5.03
C ARG A 54 -21.73 19.42 4.26
N ARG A 55 -22.74 19.01 3.49
CA ARG A 55 -22.67 17.84 2.60
C ARG A 55 -21.59 17.99 1.52
N VAL A 56 -21.41 19.20 1.01
CA VAL A 56 -20.45 19.51 -0.07
C VAL A 56 -18.99 19.21 0.32
N PRO A 57 -18.43 19.72 1.44
CA PRO A 57 -17.05 19.39 1.80
C PRO A 57 -16.84 17.92 2.17
N TYR A 58 -17.87 17.22 2.66
CA TYR A 58 -17.79 15.77 2.85
C TYR A 58 -17.64 15.02 1.52
N SER A 59 -18.46 15.35 0.52
CA SER A 59 -18.35 14.74 -0.81
C SER A 59 -17.00 15.04 -1.48
N ILE A 60 -16.48 16.28 -1.34
CA ILE A 60 -15.15 16.64 -1.85
C ILE A 60 -14.06 15.82 -1.13
N PHE A 61 -14.16 15.69 0.20
CA PHE A 61 -13.22 14.88 0.97
C PHE A 61 -13.23 13.42 0.51
N VAL A 62 -14.41 12.82 0.33
CA VAL A 62 -14.54 11.44 -0.13
C VAL A 62 -13.94 11.25 -1.53
N LEU A 63 -14.20 12.18 -2.46
CA LEU A 63 -13.58 12.14 -3.79
C LEU A 63 -12.06 12.21 -3.72
N LEU A 64 -11.53 13.17 -2.96
CA LEU A 64 -10.08 13.32 -2.76
C LEU A 64 -9.46 12.07 -2.14
N TYR A 65 -10.13 11.50 -1.13
CA TYR A 65 -9.69 10.28 -0.47
C TYR A 65 -9.64 9.10 -1.43
N LEU A 66 -10.69 8.90 -2.24
CA LEU A 66 -10.73 7.83 -3.23
C LEU A 66 -9.66 8.01 -4.32
N SER A 67 -9.42 9.24 -4.77
CA SER A 67 -8.34 9.52 -5.72
C SER A 67 -6.97 9.18 -5.14
N ILE A 68 -6.71 9.55 -3.89
CA ILE A 68 -5.44 9.26 -3.21
C ILE A 68 -5.27 7.77 -2.94
N LEU A 69 -6.35 7.09 -2.53
CA LEU A 69 -6.35 5.63 -2.35
C LEU A 69 -6.04 4.91 -3.67
N TYR A 70 -6.61 5.38 -4.79
CA TYR A 70 -6.38 4.79 -6.10
C TYR A 70 -4.93 5.01 -6.56
N VAL A 71 -4.40 6.23 -6.43
CA VAL A 71 -3.02 6.56 -6.86
C VAL A 71 -1.96 5.93 -5.96
N SER A 72 -2.27 5.64 -4.69
CA SER A 72 -1.30 5.04 -3.79
C SER A 72 -1.15 3.53 -3.96
N LEU A 73 -2.09 2.85 -4.64
CA LEU A 73 -2.05 1.40 -4.82
C LEU A 73 -0.95 1.01 -5.80
N PRO A 74 -0.06 0.06 -5.44
CA PRO A 74 0.88 -0.51 -6.40
C PRO A 74 0.15 -1.27 -7.51
N ASP A 75 0.69 -1.24 -8.72
CA ASP A 75 0.12 -1.93 -9.88
C ASP A 75 0.20 -3.46 -9.75
N TYR A 76 1.21 -3.97 -9.03
CA TYR A 76 1.47 -5.40 -8.87
C TYR A 76 1.41 -5.84 -7.42
N THR A 77 0.62 -6.89 -7.18
CA THR A 77 0.61 -7.65 -5.92
C THR A 77 1.81 -8.58 -5.83
N TYR A 78 2.08 -9.12 -4.64
CA TYR A 78 3.15 -10.10 -4.44
C TYR A 78 3.01 -11.33 -5.36
N ASN A 79 1.79 -11.85 -5.52
CA ASN A 79 1.54 -13.02 -6.35
C ASN A 79 1.81 -12.74 -7.83
N GLN A 80 1.42 -11.56 -8.33
CA GLN A 80 1.73 -11.16 -9.71
C GLN A 80 3.23 -10.96 -9.91
N ALA A 81 3.92 -10.33 -8.95
CA ALA A 81 5.37 -10.20 -8.98
C ALA A 81 6.08 -11.56 -8.98
N LYS A 82 5.55 -12.53 -8.22
CA LYS A 82 6.04 -13.91 -8.19
C LYS A 82 5.88 -14.58 -9.55
N GLU A 83 4.72 -14.45 -10.18
CA GLU A 83 4.46 -14.98 -11.53
C GLU A 83 5.45 -14.41 -12.56
N ILE A 84 5.66 -13.09 -12.55
CA ILE A 84 6.63 -12.40 -13.44
C ILE A 84 8.06 -12.94 -13.26
N VAL A 85 8.45 -13.26 -12.02
CA VAL A 85 9.77 -13.83 -11.73
C VAL A 85 9.85 -15.30 -12.16
N GLN A 86 8.79 -16.08 -11.93
CA GLN A 86 8.72 -17.50 -12.32
C GLN A 86 8.78 -17.73 -13.82
N GLU A 87 8.32 -16.76 -14.63
CA GLU A 87 8.47 -16.81 -16.10
C GLU A 87 9.94 -16.81 -16.56
N LYS A 88 10.85 -16.22 -15.76
CA LYS A 88 12.25 -16.02 -16.13
C LYS A 88 13.23 -16.84 -15.30
N TYR A 89 12.88 -17.17 -14.06
CA TYR A 89 13.77 -17.82 -13.12
C TYR A 89 13.05 -18.86 -12.25
N GLU A 90 13.79 -19.88 -11.84
CA GLU A 90 13.29 -20.85 -10.86
C GLU A 90 13.44 -20.27 -9.44
N ILE A 91 12.33 -20.11 -8.72
CA ILE A 91 12.34 -19.59 -7.34
C ILE A 91 12.74 -20.71 -6.37
N ILE A 92 13.83 -20.51 -5.64
CA ILE A 92 14.39 -21.50 -4.69
C ILE A 92 13.88 -21.23 -3.27
N ASN A 93 13.70 -19.96 -2.89
CA ASN A 93 13.35 -19.59 -1.52
C ASN A 93 12.64 -18.23 -1.43
N GLU A 94 11.63 -18.17 -0.56
CA GLU A 94 10.77 -16.99 -0.32
C GLU A 94 10.89 -16.46 1.14
N LYS A 95 11.91 -16.88 1.91
CA LYS A 95 12.08 -16.48 3.33
C LYS A 95 12.10 -14.97 3.56
N GLU A 96 12.65 -14.19 2.63
CA GLU A 96 12.67 -12.72 2.70
C GLU A 96 11.89 -12.16 1.52
N GLN A 97 10.61 -11.85 1.78
CA GLN A 97 9.62 -11.48 0.76
C GLN A 97 9.73 -10.01 0.33
N THR A 98 10.33 -9.15 1.15
CA THR A 98 10.44 -7.72 0.91
C THR A 98 11.81 -7.18 1.32
N ILE A 99 12.31 -6.18 0.60
CA ILE A 99 13.54 -5.45 0.93
C ILE A 99 13.22 -3.96 0.97
N PRO A 100 13.63 -3.22 2.01
CA PRO A 100 13.38 -1.79 2.10
C PRO A 100 14.09 -1.03 0.98
N VAL A 101 13.40 -0.05 0.40
CA VAL A 101 14.01 0.90 -0.54
C VAL A 101 14.77 1.93 0.28
N MET A 102 16.10 1.99 0.14
CA MET A 102 16.91 3.05 0.75
C MET A 102 16.77 4.34 -0.07
N ASP A 103 15.66 5.05 0.12
CA ASP A 103 15.50 6.42 -0.36
C ASP A 103 15.85 7.40 0.79
N PRO A 104 16.76 8.37 0.59
CA PRO A 104 17.10 9.36 1.61
C PRO A 104 15.99 10.38 1.92
N GLY A 105 14.87 10.41 1.17
CA GLY A 105 13.79 11.40 1.30
C GLY A 105 12.44 10.87 1.79
N PHE A 106 11.66 11.70 2.48
CA PHE A 106 10.24 11.41 2.75
C PHE A 106 9.41 11.68 1.48
N HIS A 107 8.93 10.60 0.87
CA HIS A 107 8.00 10.66 -0.26
C HIS A 107 6.71 9.93 0.11
N PRO A 108 5.58 10.65 0.22
CA PRO A 108 4.37 10.09 0.82
C PRO A 108 3.62 9.08 -0.08
N PHE A 109 4.08 8.94 -1.33
CA PHE A 109 3.63 7.96 -2.31
C PHE A 109 4.76 7.01 -2.74
N ALA A 110 5.97 7.14 -2.20
CA ALA A 110 7.05 6.24 -2.59
C ALA A 110 6.89 4.90 -1.88
N LEU A 111 7.19 3.84 -2.63
CA LEU A 111 7.30 2.50 -2.10
C LEU A 111 8.32 2.45 -0.97
N THR A 112 7.94 1.82 0.12
CA THR A 112 8.82 1.61 1.28
C THR A 112 9.72 0.40 1.07
N SER A 113 9.34 -0.52 0.19
CA SER A 113 10.01 -1.80 -0.05
C SER A 113 9.78 -2.30 -1.47
N PHE A 114 10.62 -3.21 -1.94
CA PHE A 114 10.41 -4.01 -3.14
C PHE A 114 10.18 -5.47 -2.77
N TYR A 115 9.50 -6.22 -3.65
CA TYR A 115 9.40 -7.66 -3.47
C TYR A 115 10.73 -8.32 -3.74
N SER A 116 11.07 -9.33 -2.95
CA SER A 116 12.36 -10.03 -3.00
C SER A 116 12.14 -11.52 -3.20
N PHE A 117 12.89 -12.08 -4.15
CA PHE A 117 12.85 -13.50 -4.47
C PHE A 117 14.27 -14.03 -4.60
N LYS A 118 14.54 -15.19 -4.00
CA LYS A 118 15.79 -15.93 -4.21
C LYS A 118 15.58 -16.91 -5.37
N VAL A 119 16.36 -16.75 -6.43
CA VAL A 119 16.19 -17.46 -7.68
C VAL A 119 17.45 -18.19 -8.12
N LYS A 120 17.29 -19.23 -8.92
CA LYS A 120 18.38 -19.93 -9.61
C LYS A 120 18.58 -19.32 -10.99
N SER A 121 19.79 -18.89 -11.30
CA SER A 121 20.15 -18.43 -12.64
C SER A 121 21.41 -19.15 -13.12
N MET A 122 21.26 -19.94 -14.18
CA MET A 122 22.27 -20.70 -14.92
C MET A 122 23.12 -21.72 -14.14
N ASP A 123 23.36 -21.53 -12.85
CA ASP A 123 23.86 -22.48 -11.82
C ASP A 123 24.19 -21.76 -10.48
N ALA A 124 24.01 -20.43 -10.41
CA ALA A 124 24.19 -19.64 -9.19
C ALA A 124 22.84 -19.28 -8.56
N GLU A 125 22.81 -19.25 -7.23
CA GLU A 125 21.71 -18.64 -6.49
C GLU A 125 21.93 -17.13 -6.44
N GLN A 126 20.96 -16.36 -6.93
CA GLN A 126 20.98 -14.91 -6.84
C GLN A 126 19.67 -14.40 -6.27
N ARG A 127 19.68 -13.17 -5.78
CA ARG A 127 18.46 -12.51 -5.32
C ARG A 127 18.02 -11.49 -6.34
N VAL A 128 16.73 -11.47 -6.64
CA VAL A 128 16.12 -10.46 -7.51
C VAL A 128 15.08 -9.67 -6.74
N MET A 129 14.94 -8.41 -7.10
CA MET A 129 13.93 -7.51 -6.56
C MET A 129 12.92 -7.21 -7.66
N VAL A 130 11.65 -7.04 -7.31
CA VAL A 130 10.61 -6.61 -8.26
C VAL A 130 10.03 -5.31 -7.74
N ASN A 131 10.00 -4.30 -8.60
CA ASN A 131 9.32 -3.04 -8.31
C ASN A 131 7.79 -3.23 -8.42
N PRO A 132 7.03 -3.07 -7.33
CA PRO A 132 5.57 -3.17 -7.29
C PRO A 132 4.80 -2.20 -8.21
N ASP A 133 5.38 -1.06 -8.57
CA ASP A 133 4.71 -0.06 -9.42
C ASP A 133 4.91 -0.33 -10.92
N SER A 134 5.89 -1.15 -11.30
CA SER A 134 6.24 -1.36 -12.71
C SER A 134 6.39 -2.82 -13.13
N GLY A 135 6.49 -3.75 -12.19
CA GLY A 135 6.80 -5.15 -12.45
C GLY A 135 8.24 -5.39 -12.93
N VAL A 136 9.09 -4.36 -12.94
CA VAL A 136 10.47 -4.47 -13.41
C VAL A 136 11.28 -5.29 -12.41
N ILE A 137 11.93 -6.34 -12.92
CA ILE A 137 12.88 -7.16 -12.16
C ILE A 137 14.25 -6.47 -12.15
N ILE A 138 14.78 -6.23 -10.97
CA ILE A 138 16.07 -5.60 -10.71
C ILE A 138 17.00 -6.65 -10.08
N VAL A 139 18.18 -6.82 -10.67
CA VAL A 139 19.24 -7.66 -10.10
C VAL A 139 20.23 -6.75 -9.37
N PRO A 140 20.29 -6.77 -8.03
CA PRO A 140 21.33 -6.05 -7.29
C PRO A 140 22.71 -6.57 -7.70
N ARG A 141 23.62 -5.66 -8.03
CA ARG A 141 25.03 -5.96 -8.31
C ARG A 141 25.80 -6.28 -7.05
#